data_AF-A0A645J5K7-F1
#
_entry.id   AF-A0A645J5K7-F1
#
_cell.length_a   1.000
_cell.length_b   1.000
_cell.length_c   1.000
_cell.angle_alpha   90.00
_cell.angle_beta   90.00
_cell.angle_gamma   90.00
#
_symmetry.space_group_name_H-M   'P 1'
#
loop_
_entity.id
_entity.type
_entity.pdbx_description
1 polymer ?
#
loop_
_entity_poly.entity_id
_entity_poly.type
_entity_poly.pdbx_seq_one_letter_code
_entity_poly.pdbx_strand_id
1 'polypeptide(L)'
;MLLKIVEEGPPYAAFLFCAENPAVILQTLRSRCVEIRLHPEAEDGEATELSAEVEALCRAVGEKKRGAVTELLVELERKKTDREALQTLLEQAHGLFADALLIVYGQEVPGKSEKTARFLAKNLTKQQIMHTIELLQSYCRECAYNVGVNHVLGALAVELEGIL
;
A
#
# COMPACT_ATOMS: atom_id res chain seq x y z
N MET A 1 9.14 27.64 22.61
CA MET A 1 8.38 28.88 22.34
C MET A 1 7.00 28.61 21.74
N LEU A 2 6.78 27.51 20.99
CA LEU A 2 5.46 27.14 20.44
C LEU A 2 4.42 26.71 21.49
N LEU A 3 4.83 25.95 22.52
CA LEU A 3 3.92 25.40 23.54
C LEU A 3 3.06 26.44 24.28
N LYS A 4 3.67 27.58 24.66
CA LYS A 4 2.95 28.66 25.34
C LYS A 4 1.93 29.34 24.43
N ILE A 5 2.23 29.45 23.14
CA ILE A 5 1.37 30.12 22.15
C ILE A 5 0.15 29.24 21.80
N VAL A 6 0.31 27.92 21.82
CA VAL A 6 -0.80 26.98 21.62
C VAL A 6 -1.75 26.96 22.82
N GLU A 7 -1.21 27.13 24.04
CA GLU A 7 -2.00 27.13 25.28
C GLU A 7 -2.71 28.48 25.52
N GLU A 8 -2.04 29.60 25.26
CA GLU A 8 -2.56 30.97 25.46
C GLU A 8 -2.57 31.76 24.14
N GLY A 9 -3.12 31.14 23.08
CA GLY A 9 -3.25 31.78 21.79
C GLY A 9 -4.19 33.00 21.83
N PRO A 10 -4.00 34.01 20.96
CA PRO A 10 -4.95 35.11 20.82
C PRO A 10 -6.36 34.57 20.52
N PRO A 11 -7.44 35.24 20.97
CA PRO A 11 -8.82 34.74 20.83
C PRO A 11 -9.28 34.56 19.37
N TYR A 12 -8.53 35.07 18.39
CA TYR A 12 -8.81 34.96 16.96
C TYR A 12 -7.96 33.91 16.24
N ALA A 13 -7.03 33.23 16.94
CA ALA A 13 -6.11 32.30 16.32
C ALA A 13 -6.56 30.84 16.51
N ALA A 14 -6.38 30.03 15.47
CA ALA A 14 -6.52 28.58 15.52
C ALA A 14 -5.23 27.92 15.01
N PHE A 15 -4.86 26.79 15.60
CA PHE A 15 -3.68 26.01 15.22
C PHE A 15 -4.12 24.65 14.67
N LEU A 16 -3.65 24.32 13.47
CA LEU A 16 -3.84 23.01 12.85
C LEU A 16 -2.49 22.32 12.73
N PHE A 17 -2.40 21.12 13.31
CA PHE A 17 -1.22 20.25 13.20
C PHE A 17 -1.60 18.99 12.44
N CYS A 18 -0.93 18.73 11.33
CA CYS A 18 -1.13 17.52 10.52
C CYS A 18 0.07 16.60 10.68
N ALA A 19 -0.19 15.32 10.93
CA ALA A 19 0.82 14.27 10.95
C ALA A 19 0.18 12.97 10.47
N GLU A 20 0.92 12.17 9.68
CA GLU A 20 0.50 10.84 9.25
C GLU A 20 0.32 9.88 10.45
N ASN A 21 1.07 10.13 11.53
CA ASN A 21 0.97 9.36 12.76
C ASN A 21 1.01 10.29 14.00
N PRO A 22 -0.01 10.29 14.89
CA PRO A 22 -0.01 11.14 16.08
C PRO A 22 1.15 10.81 17.05
N ALA A 23 1.78 9.64 16.94
CA ALA A 23 2.93 9.28 17.76
C ALA A 23 4.18 10.12 17.47
N VAL A 24 4.30 10.74 16.29
CA VAL A 24 5.44 11.61 15.96
C VAL A 24 5.30 13.02 16.54
N ILE A 25 4.10 13.40 17.01
CA ILE A 25 3.85 14.67 17.69
C ILE A 25 4.22 14.55 19.17
N LEU A 26 4.96 15.54 19.69
CA LEU A 26 5.34 15.62 21.11
C LEU A 26 4.12 15.53 22.03
N GLN A 27 4.20 14.69 23.07
CA GLN A 27 3.13 14.48 24.05
C GLN A 27 2.59 15.79 24.67
N THR A 28 3.46 16.78 24.87
CA THR A 28 3.10 18.09 25.43
C THR A 28 2.22 18.92 24.48
N LEU A 29 2.34 18.73 23.17
CA LEU A 29 1.42 19.32 22.19
C LEU A 29 0.14 18.49 22.09
N ARG A 30 0.24 17.15 22.06
CA ARG A 30 -0.96 16.29 21.97
C ARG A 30 -1.94 16.50 23.13
N SER A 31 -1.43 16.70 24.35
CA SER A 31 -2.26 16.96 25.53
C SER A 31 -2.99 18.31 25.52
N ARG A 32 -2.61 19.22 24.61
CA ARG A 32 -3.19 20.56 24.46
C ARG A 32 -4.01 20.73 23.18
N CYS A 33 -4.03 19.70 22.32
CA CYS A 33 -4.74 19.70 21.05
C CYS A 33 -5.89 18.69 21.10
N VAL A 34 -6.95 18.94 20.33
CA VAL A 34 -7.97 17.93 20.04
C VAL A 34 -7.45 17.05 18.89
N GLU A 35 -7.42 15.73 19.10
CA GLU A 35 -7.08 14.78 18.04
C GLU A 35 -8.30 14.53 17.16
N ILE A 36 -8.19 14.86 15.88
CA ILE A 36 -9.18 14.51 14.86
C ILE A 36 -8.52 13.52 13.91
N ARG A 37 -9.02 12.28 13.90
CA ARG A 37 -8.60 11.27 12.92
C ARG A 37 -9.38 11.45 11.64
N LEU A 38 -8.70 12.02 10.66
CA LEU A 38 -9.16 11.94 9.28
C LEU A 38 -9.05 10.48 8.88
N HIS A 39 -10.19 9.81 8.85
CA HIS A 39 -10.29 8.64 8.00
C HIS A 39 -10.27 9.23 6.59
N PRO A 40 -9.49 8.68 5.65
CA PRO A 40 -9.80 8.95 4.26
C PRO A 40 -11.30 8.69 4.13
N GLU A 41 -12.04 9.61 3.50
CA GLU A 41 -13.29 9.17 2.88
C GLU A 41 -12.88 7.91 2.14
N ALA A 42 -13.51 6.77 2.46
CA ALA A 42 -13.38 5.61 1.60
C ALA A 42 -13.52 6.19 0.21
N GLU A 43 -12.49 6.04 -0.62
CA GLU A 43 -12.56 6.56 -1.96
C GLU A 43 -13.70 5.79 -2.64
N ASP A 44 -14.92 6.31 -2.47
CA ASP A 44 -15.95 6.39 -3.50
C ASP A 44 -15.42 7.27 -4.66
N GLY A 45 -14.17 7.75 -4.56
CA GLY A 45 -13.29 8.09 -5.66
C GLY A 45 -13.32 6.99 -6.68
N GLU A 46 -14.06 7.27 -7.77
CA GLU A 46 -13.88 6.73 -9.10
C GLU A 46 -12.97 5.53 -9.13
N ALA A 47 -13.53 4.34 -8.88
CA ALA A 47 -12.81 3.08 -8.81
C ALA A 47 -11.80 3.00 -9.97
N THR A 48 -10.56 3.40 -9.67
CA THR A 48 -9.50 3.55 -10.66
C THR A 48 -9.37 2.19 -11.29
N GLU A 49 -9.51 2.15 -12.61
CA GLU A 49 -9.47 0.88 -13.32
C GLU A 49 -8.17 0.16 -12.93
N LEU A 50 -8.31 -1.06 -12.39
CA LEU A 50 -7.16 -1.87 -12.04
C LEU A 50 -6.30 -1.99 -13.29
N SER A 51 -5.03 -1.59 -13.18
CA SER A 51 -4.11 -1.70 -14.30
C SER A 51 -3.96 -3.17 -14.68
N ALA A 52 -3.79 -3.45 -15.98
CA ALA A 52 -3.59 -4.81 -16.46
C ALA A 52 -2.35 -5.47 -15.82
N GLU A 53 -1.33 -4.68 -15.49
CA GLU A 53 -0.12 -5.11 -14.79
C GLU A 53 -0.39 -5.51 -13.34
N VAL A 54 -1.29 -4.81 -12.63
CA VAL A 54 -1.71 -5.17 -11.26
C VAL A 54 -2.44 -6.52 -11.26
N GLU A 55 -3.38 -6.72 -12.19
CA GLU A 55 -4.07 -8.00 -12.35
C GLU A 55 -3.10 -9.13 -12.73
N ALA A 56 -2.17 -8.86 -13.65
CA ALA A 56 -1.15 -9.82 -14.06
C ALA A 56 -0.24 -10.22 -12.88
N LEU A 57 0.16 -9.27 -12.03
CA LEU A 57 0.96 -9.55 -10.84
C LEU A 57 0.20 -10.42 -9.85
N CYS A 58 -1.03 -10.05 -9.51
CA CYS A 58 -1.89 -10.81 -8.61
C CYS A 58 -2.13 -12.23 -9.14
N ARG A 59 -2.32 -12.36 -10.45
CA ARG A 59 -2.47 -13.65 -11.11
C ARG A 59 -1.19 -14.48 -11.05
N ALA A 60 -0.03 -13.90 -11.38
CA ALA A 60 1.25 -14.61 -11.34
C ALA A 60 1.57 -15.16 -9.95
N VAL A 61 1.35 -14.34 -8.90
CA VAL A 61 1.53 -14.76 -7.50
C VAL A 61 0.48 -15.80 -7.10
N GLY A 62 -0.81 -15.55 -7.40
CA GLY A 62 -1.90 -16.45 -7.02
C GLY A 62 -1.88 -17.81 -7.73
N GLU A 63 -1.41 -17.88 -8.98
CA GLU A 63 -1.24 -19.15 -9.71
C GLU A 63 -0.01 -19.94 -9.26
N LYS A 64 0.90 -19.34 -8.47
CA LYS A 64 2.18 -19.97 -8.04
C LYS A 64 3.01 -20.47 -9.22
N LYS A 65 2.89 -19.79 -10.36
CA LYS A 65 3.60 -20.16 -11.58
C LYS A 65 5.00 -19.56 -11.51
N ARG A 66 5.99 -20.41 -11.24
CA ARG A 66 7.41 -20.03 -11.24
C ARG A 66 7.80 -19.32 -12.52
N GLY A 67 8.52 -18.23 -12.39
CA GLY A 67 9.00 -17.37 -13.47
C GLY A 67 7.97 -16.37 -13.98
N ALA A 68 6.67 -16.52 -13.69
CA ALA A 68 5.65 -15.60 -14.20
C ALA A 68 5.76 -14.21 -13.58
N VAL A 69 6.17 -14.12 -12.31
CA VAL A 69 6.41 -12.84 -11.65
C VAL A 69 7.66 -12.20 -12.25
N THR A 70 8.72 -12.98 -12.41
CA THR A 70 9.97 -12.49 -13.02
C THR A 70 9.74 -11.96 -14.44
N GLU A 71 9.01 -12.71 -15.28
CA GLU A 71 8.65 -12.29 -16.64
C GLU A 71 7.92 -10.94 -16.65
N LEU A 72 6.90 -10.78 -15.80
CA LEU A 72 6.14 -9.54 -15.68
C LEU A 72 7.03 -8.35 -15.28
N LEU A 73 7.89 -8.53 -14.26
CA LEU A 73 8.74 -7.44 -13.78
C LEU A 73 9.82 -7.05 -14.80
N VAL A 74 10.34 -8.00 -15.58
CA VAL A 74 11.23 -7.73 -16.72
C VAL A 74 10.50 -6.96 -17.81
N GLU A 75 9.23 -7.27 -18.08
CA GLU A 75 8.43 -6.49 -19.04
C GLU A 75 8.23 -5.04 -18.59
N LEU A 76 7.99 -4.80 -17.29
CA LEU A 76 7.93 -3.45 -16.73
C LEU A 76 9.25 -2.69 -16.91
N GLU A 77 10.39 -3.35 -16.66
CA GLU A 77 11.71 -2.76 -16.89
C GLU A 77 11.89 -2.36 -18.37
N ARG A 78 11.49 -3.23 -19.30
CA ARG A 78 11.59 -2.96 -20.75
C ARG A 78 10.69 -1.81 -21.21
N LYS A 79 9.51 -1.65 -20.59
CA LYS A 79 8.58 -0.53 -20.83
C LYS A 79 9.09 0.79 -20.25
N LYS A 80 10.20 0.79 -19.49
CA LYS A 80 10.72 1.95 -18.76
C LYS A 80 9.68 2.55 -17.82
N THR A 81 8.98 1.70 -17.08
CA THR A 81 8.07 2.13 -16.02
C THR A 81 8.81 3.10 -15.09
N ASP A 82 8.24 4.29 -14.91
CA ASP A 82 8.82 5.24 -13.99
C ASP A 82 8.49 4.85 -12.53
N ARG A 83 9.10 5.58 -11.61
CA ARG A 83 8.99 5.29 -10.18
C ARG A 83 7.57 5.49 -9.64
N GLU A 84 6.86 6.50 -10.12
CA GLU A 84 5.52 6.85 -9.65
C GLU A 84 4.51 5.80 -10.13
N ALA A 85 4.65 5.36 -11.38
CA ALA A 85 3.88 4.25 -11.94
C ALA A 85 4.16 2.93 -11.22
N LEU A 86 5.43 2.63 -10.89
CA LEU A 86 5.76 1.45 -10.10
C LEU A 86 5.16 1.52 -8.70
N GLN A 87 5.29 2.66 -8.01
CA GLN A 87 4.72 2.86 -6.69
C GLN A 87 3.20 2.66 -6.70
N THR A 88 2.51 3.26 -7.67
CA THR A 88 1.06 3.11 -7.86
C THR A 88 0.67 1.64 -8.08
N LEU A 89 1.43 0.90 -8.90
CA LEU A 89 1.20 -0.53 -9.13
C LEU A 89 1.34 -1.33 -7.83
N LEU A 90 2.40 -1.09 -7.05
CA LEU A 90 2.64 -1.80 -5.80
C LEU A 90 1.58 -1.48 -4.75
N GLU A 91 1.11 -0.23 -4.66
CA GLU A 91 0.05 0.20 -3.75
C GLU A 91 -1.29 -0.45 -4.12
N GLN A 92 -1.65 -0.48 -5.41
CA GLN A 92 -2.87 -1.16 -5.87
C GLN A 92 -2.79 -2.68 -5.62
N ALA A 93 -1.66 -3.32 -5.92
CA ALA A 93 -1.46 -4.74 -5.64
C ALA A 93 -1.58 -5.02 -4.14
N HIS A 94 -0.93 -4.22 -3.29
CA HIS A 94 -1.03 -4.30 -1.84
C HIS A 94 -2.49 -4.24 -1.37
N GLY A 95 -3.28 -3.32 -1.92
CA GLY A 95 -4.73 -3.23 -1.67
C GLY A 95 -5.48 -4.53 -1.97
N LEU A 96 -5.21 -5.15 -3.12
CA LEU A 96 -5.85 -6.43 -3.49
C LEU A 96 -5.48 -7.60 -2.57
N PHE A 97 -4.23 -7.65 -2.08
CA PHE A 97 -3.84 -8.65 -1.09
C PHE A 97 -4.46 -8.38 0.29
N ALA A 98 -4.60 -7.11 0.68
CA ALA A 98 -5.31 -6.73 1.91
C ALA A 98 -6.80 -7.13 1.84
N ASP A 99 -7.45 -6.87 0.70
CA ASP A 99 -8.81 -7.32 0.41
C ASP A 99 -8.93 -8.85 0.47
N ALA A 100 -7.97 -9.57 -0.11
CA ALA A 100 -7.93 -11.03 -0.02
C ALA A 100 -7.82 -11.51 1.43
N LEU A 101 -7.02 -10.82 2.25
CA LEU A 101 -6.89 -11.13 3.68
C LEU A 101 -8.21 -10.89 4.43
N LEU A 102 -8.92 -9.80 4.13
CA LEU A 102 -10.26 -9.52 4.68
C LEU A 102 -11.24 -10.66 4.36
N ILE A 103 -11.24 -11.17 3.12
CA ILE A 103 -12.06 -12.32 2.71
C ILE A 103 -11.69 -13.58 3.49
N VAL A 104 -10.40 -13.83 3.72
CA VAL A 104 -9.93 -14.96 4.55
C VAL A 104 -10.46 -14.86 5.99
N TYR A 105 -10.65 -13.66 6.51
CA TYR A 105 -11.27 -13.40 7.82
C TYR A 105 -12.81 -13.36 7.78
N GLY A 106 -13.44 -13.63 6.64
CA GLY A 106 -14.89 -13.66 6.48
C GLY A 106 -15.55 -12.29 6.35
N GLN A 107 -14.77 -11.25 6.04
CA GLN A 107 -15.32 -9.93 5.70
C GLN A 107 -15.68 -9.87 4.21
N GLU A 108 -16.70 -9.06 3.88
CA GLU A 108 -17.05 -8.77 2.49
C GLU A 108 -16.20 -7.59 1.98
N VAL A 109 -15.75 -7.70 0.73
CA VAL A 109 -15.01 -6.64 0.04
C VAL A 109 -15.89 -6.16 -1.12
N PRO A 110 -16.31 -4.88 -1.13
CA PRO A 110 -17.16 -4.36 -2.18
C PRO A 110 -16.37 -4.03 -3.46
N GLY A 111 -17.04 -4.14 -4.62
CA GLY A 111 -16.61 -3.48 -5.85
C GLY A 111 -15.77 -4.33 -6.80
N LYS A 112 -14.93 -3.65 -7.61
CA LYS A 112 -14.18 -4.27 -8.72
C LYS A 112 -13.05 -5.21 -8.24
N SER A 113 -12.51 -5.00 -7.04
CA SER A 113 -11.45 -5.83 -6.45
C SER A 113 -11.91 -7.22 -6.02
N GLU A 114 -13.22 -7.41 -5.81
CA GLU A 114 -13.79 -8.64 -5.23
C GLU A 114 -13.34 -9.91 -5.96
N LYS A 115 -13.36 -9.91 -7.31
CA LYS A 115 -13.00 -11.09 -8.11
C LYS A 115 -11.54 -11.51 -7.88
N THR A 116 -10.63 -10.55 -7.97
CA THR A 116 -9.19 -10.79 -7.81
C THR A 116 -8.85 -11.13 -6.36
N ALA A 117 -9.46 -10.43 -5.39
CA ALA A 117 -9.29 -10.70 -3.97
C ALA A 117 -9.79 -12.11 -3.60
N ARG A 118 -10.96 -12.54 -4.10
CA ARG A 118 -11.45 -13.91 -3.90
C ARG A 118 -10.54 -14.95 -4.54
N PHE A 119 -10.00 -14.67 -5.73
CA PHE A 119 -9.04 -15.54 -6.39
C PHE A 119 -7.77 -15.72 -5.54
N LEU A 120 -7.20 -14.62 -5.02
CA LEU A 120 -6.03 -14.66 -4.14
C LEU A 120 -6.32 -15.43 -2.84
N ALA A 121 -7.44 -15.13 -2.18
CA ALA A 121 -7.86 -15.78 -0.94
C ALA A 121 -8.06 -17.30 -1.10
N LYS A 122 -8.46 -17.76 -2.30
CA LYS A 122 -8.65 -19.18 -2.61
C LYS A 122 -7.34 -19.93 -2.86
N ASN A 123 -6.35 -19.29 -3.48
CA ASN A 123 -5.14 -19.97 -3.95
C ASN A 123 -3.92 -19.81 -3.01
N LEU A 124 -3.94 -18.79 -2.15
CA LEU A 124 -2.85 -18.48 -1.23
C LEU A 124 -3.23 -18.81 0.21
N THR A 125 -2.25 -19.19 1.02
CA THR A 125 -2.46 -19.31 2.46
C THR A 125 -2.46 -17.93 3.11
N LYS A 126 -3.06 -17.82 4.30
CA LYS A 126 -3.01 -16.60 5.13
C LYS A 126 -1.58 -16.07 5.31
N GLN A 127 -0.62 -16.97 5.55
CA GLN A 127 0.78 -16.58 5.73
C GLN A 127 1.39 -16.04 4.44
N GLN A 128 1.09 -16.65 3.29
CA GLN A 128 1.55 -16.14 1.99
C GLN A 128 0.98 -14.75 1.71
N ILE A 129 -0.32 -14.55 1.94
CA ILE A 129 -0.96 -13.23 1.74
C ILE A 129 -0.34 -12.18 2.66
N MET A 130 -0.21 -12.46 3.96
CA MET A 130 0.40 -11.52 4.91
C MET A 130 1.85 -11.18 4.54
N HIS A 131 2.64 -12.17 4.16
CA HIS A 131 4.02 -11.95 3.76
C HIS A 131 4.11 -11.11 2.48
N THR A 132 3.27 -11.37 1.48
CA THR A 132 3.21 -10.55 0.26
C THR A 132 2.78 -9.11 0.54
N ILE A 133 1.84 -8.88 1.46
CA ILE A 133 1.45 -7.53 1.90
C ILE A 133 2.66 -6.79 2.48
N GLU A 134 3.37 -7.40 3.43
CA GLU A 134 4.55 -6.81 4.07
C GLU A 134 5.63 -6.47 3.04
N LEU A 135 5.88 -7.38 2.10
CA LEU A 135 6.86 -7.22 1.04
C LEU A 135 6.52 -6.04 0.11
N LEU A 136 5.30 -6.00 -0.42
CA LEU A 136 4.84 -4.92 -1.29
C LEU A 136 4.92 -3.57 -0.56
N GLN A 137 4.51 -3.53 0.71
CA GLN A 137 4.59 -2.32 1.51
C GLN A 137 6.03 -1.85 1.74
N SER A 138 6.99 -2.77 1.93
CA SER A 138 8.41 -2.43 2.05
C SER A 138 8.91 -1.75 0.77
N TYR A 139 8.62 -2.34 -0.39
CA TYR A 139 9.06 -1.78 -1.67
C TYR A 139 8.35 -0.48 -2.06
N CYS A 140 7.08 -0.28 -1.69
CA CYS A 140 6.43 1.04 -1.80
C CYS A 140 7.22 2.12 -1.06
N ARG A 141 7.68 1.82 0.17
CA ARG A 141 8.49 2.77 0.95
C ARG A 141 9.86 2.99 0.30
N GLU A 142 10.50 1.95 -0.21
CA GLU A 142 11.78 2.07 -0.92
C GLU A 142 11.69 2.92 -2.18
N CYS A 143 10.58 2.82 -2.93
CA CYS A 143 10.29 3.72 -4.05
C CYS A 143 10.24 5.18 -3.58
N ALA A 144 9.70 5.48 -2.40
CA ALA A 144 9.67 6.84 -1.85
C ALA A 144 11.09 7.39 -1.50
N TYR A 145 12.05 6.53 -1.17
CA TYR A 145 13.41 6.91 -0.74
C TYR A 145 14.45 7.05 -1.88
N ASN A 146 14.01 7.19 -3.14
CA ASN A 146 14.88 7.33 -4.33
C ASN A 146 15.73 6.10 -4.69
N VAL A 147 15.30 4.89 -4.34
CA VAL A 147 15.93 3.66 -4.87
C VAL A 147 15.63 3.56 -6.37
N GLY A 148 16.61 3.11 -7.18
CA GLY A 148 16.42 2.95 -8.62
C GLY A 148 15.40 1.86 -8.94
N VAL A 149 14.46 2.16 -9.84
CA VAL A 149 13.35 1.26 -10.25
C VAL A 149 13.83 -0.16 -10.57
N ASN A 150 14.93 -0.31 -11.30
CA ASN A 150 15.44 -1.63 -11.69
C ASN A 150 15.95 -2.46 -10.49
N HIS A 151 16.48 -1.80 -9.45
CA HIS A 151 16.88 -2.49 -8.22
C HIS A 151 15.65 -3.02 -7.49
N VAL A 152 14.59 -2.20 -7.41
CA VAL A 152 13.31 -2.60 -6.80
C VAL A 152 12.70 -3.77 -7.57
N LEU A 153 12.60 -3.68 -8.90
CA LEU A 153 12.05 -4.75 -9.75
C LEU A 153 12.83 -6.07 -9.61
N GLY A 154 14.16 -6.00 -9.63
CA GLY A 154 15.02 -7.18 -9.50
C GLY A 154 14.91 -7.85 -8.13
N ALA A 155 14.92 -7.07 -7.05
CA ALA A 155 14.80 -7.59 -5.70
C ALA A 155 13.39 -8.14 -5.43
N LEU A 156 12.36 -7.42 -5.86
CA LEU A 156 10.96 -7.86 -5.78
C LEU A 156 10.73 -9.19 -6.52
N ALA A 157 11.33 -9.39 -7.69
CA ALA A 157 11.22 -10.64 -8.44
C ALA A 157 11.72 -11.84 -7.62
N VAL A 158 12.91 -11.72 -7.02
CA VAL A 158 13.50 -12.81 -6.22
C VAL A 158 12.64 -13.11 -5.00
N GLU A 159 12.18 -12.08 -4.28
CA GLU A 159 11.42 -12.27 -3.05
C GLU A 159 10.03 -12.85 -3.32
N LEU A 160 9.32 -12.35 -4.34
CA LEU A 160 8.00 -12.88 -4.71
C LEU A 160 8.08 -14.32 -5.23
N GLU A 161 9.09 -14.67 -6.03
CA GLU A 161 9.31 -16.05 -6.47
C GLU A 161 9.64 -16.98 -5.30
N GLY A 162 10.24 -16.47 -4.23
CA GLY A 162 10.45 -17.20 -2.99
C GLY A 162 9.16 -17.61 -2.27
N ILE A 163 8.02 -16.97 -2.59
CA ILE A 163 6.70 -17.25 -2.01
C ILE A 163 5.97 -18.39 -2.76
N LEU A 164 6.33 -18.67 -4.02
CA LEU A 164 5.67 -19.62 -4.92
C LEU A 164 6.12 -21.08 -4.75
#